data_AF-A0A8R7UNX1-F1
#
_entry.id   AF-A0A8R7UNX1-F1
#
_cell.length_a   1.000
_cell.length_b   1.000
_cell.length_c   1.000
_cell.angle_alpha   90.00
_cell.angle_beta   90.00
_cell.angle_gamma   90.00
#
_symmetry.space_group_name_H-M   'P 1'
#
loop_
_entity.id
_entity.type
_entity.pdbx_description
1 polymer ?
#
loop_
_entity_poly.entity_id
_entity_poly.type
_entity_poly.pdbx_seq_one_letter_code
_entity_poly.pdbx_strand_id
1 'polypeptide(L)'
;MKCVKSTRIVLNELRENEWESMLGGVHVFCETHDIVELDMEEAYVNPKKRRQVTGITKKHHYQVDCFNDVFDWLVQELDNRFSETSTNLLVWSEALSPRDSFHDSNLENLMSLAKLYHQDFDSGELSDLDKDLRLYIADVRTDDSFSNLATITELSKKRCRLGGTMCILCFIGC
;
A
#
# COMPACT_ATOMS: atom_id res chain seq x y z
N MET A 1 -5.29 -3.02 6.84
CA MET A 1 -4.47 -3.75 5.82
C MET A 1 -4.98 -5.14 5.41
N LYS A 2 -6.23 -5.53 5.69
CA LYS A 2 -6.76 -6.85 5.30
C LYS A 2 -6.57 -7.15 3.81
N CYS A 3 -6.77 -6.15 2.95
CA CYS A 3 -6.65 -6.30 1.50
C CYS A 3 -5.22 -6.63 1.02
N VAL A 4 -4.16 -6.09 1.65
CA VAL A 4 -2.77 -6.42 1.28
C VAL A 4 -2.48 -7.89 1.53
N LYS A 5 -2.88 -8.39 2.71
CA LYS A 5 -2.76 -9.81 3.08
C LYS A 5 -3.57 -10.71 2.13
N SER A 6 -4.83 -10.34 1.85
CA SER A 6 -5.67 -11.06 0.90
C SER A 6 -5.07 -11.10 -0.52
N THR A 7 -4.50 -9.99 -0.98
CA THR A 7 -3.85 -9.92 -2.30
C THR A 7 -2.66 -10.87 -2.38
N ARG A 8 -1.84 -10.94 -1.32
CA ARG A 8 -0.73 -11.89 -1.26
C ARG A 8 -1.19 -13.35 -1.33
N ILE A 9 -2.27 -13.68 -0.63
CA ILE A 9 -2.86 -15.03 -0.67
C ILE A 9 -3.30 -15.36 -2.11
N VAL A 10 -4.04 -14.47 -2.74
CA VAL A 10 -4.50 -14.66 -4.13
C VAL A 10 -3.32 -14.81 -5.10
N LEU A 11 -2.28 -13.97 -4.98
CA LEU A 11 -1.09 -14.10 -5.83
C LEU A 11 -0.41 -15.47 -5.70
N ASN A 12 -0.33 -16.00 -4.48
CA ASN A 12 0.22 -17.34 -4.25
C ASN A 12 -0.69 -18.44 -4.80
N GLU A 13 -2.02 -18.32 -4.63
CA GLU A 13 -2.99 -19.28 -5.18
C GLU A 13 -2.92 -19.33 -6.71
N LEU A 14 -2.83 -18.17 -7.37
CA LEU A 14 -2.65 -18.07 -8.83
C LEU A 14 -1.33 -18.72 -9.26
N ARG A 15 -0.24 -18.46 -8.52
CA ARG A 15 1.08 -19.03 -8.80
C ARG A 15 1.06 -20.57 -8.74
N GLU A 16 0.44 -21.13 -7.72
CA GLU A 16 0.47 -22.57 -7.46
C GLU A 16 -0.51 -23.36 -8.34
N ASN A 17 -1.67 -22.79 -8.66
CA ASN A 17 -2.77 -23.56 -9.25
C ASN A 17 -3.17 -23.12 -10.67
N GLU A 18 -2.89 -21.88 -11.07
CA GLU A 18 -3.43 -21.33 -12.34
C GLU A 18 -2.47 -21.42 -13.52
N TRP A 19 -1.29 -22.04 -13.36
CA TRP A 19 -0.35 -22.22 -14.48
C TRP A 19 -1.01 -22.95 -15.67
N GLU A 20 -1.65 -24.10 -15.42
CA GLU A 20 -2.25 -24.91 -16.48
C GLU A 20 -3.46 -24.20 -17.13
N SER A 21 -4.22 -23.45 -16.33
CA SER A 21 -5.34 -22.61 -16.79
C SER A 21 -4.87 -21.49 -17.73
N MET A 22 -3.82 -20.76 -17.31
CA MET A 22 -3.18 -19.73 -18.13
C MET A 22 -2.61 -20.33 -19.42
N LEU A 23 -1.89 -21.44 -19.31
CA LEU A 23 -1.29 -22.12 -20.46
C LEU A 23 -2.37 -22.57 -21.45
N GLY A 24 -3.49 -23.14 -20.98
CA GLY A 24 -4.64 -23.46 -21.81
C GLY A 24 -5.18 -22.25 -22.58
N GLY A 25 -5.25 -21.08 -21.94
CA GLY A 25 -5.64 -19.83 -22.60
C GLY A 25 -4.66 -19.41 -23.70
N VAL A 26 -3.35 -19.61 -23.49
CA VAL A 26 -2.32 -19.37 -24.51
C VAL A 26 -2.49 -20.31 -25.70
N HIS A 27 -2.78 -21.59 -25.46
CA HIS A 27 -3.03 -22.56 -26.53
C HIS A 27 -4.24 -22.15 -27.40
N VAL A 28 -5.37 -21.81 -26.79
CA VAL A 28 -6.57 -21.32 -27.50
C VAL A 28 -6.26 -20.05 -28.31
N PHE A 29 -5.45 -19.14 -27.74
CA PHE A 29 -5.02 -17.93 -28.44
C PHE A 29 -4.17 -18.28 -29.68
N CYS A 30 -3.22 -19.20 -29.55
CA CYS A 30 -2.38 -19.64 -30.66
C CYS A 30 -3.21 -20.28 -31.78
N GLU A 31 -4.13 -21.18 -31.44
CA GLU A 31 -5.06 -21.80 -32.40
C GLU A 31 -5.87 -20.76 -33.16
N THR A 32 -6.40 -19.75 -32.45
CA THR A 32 -7.22 -18.69 -33.04
C THR A 32 -6.45 -17.82 -34.06
N HIS A 33 -5.13 -17.73 -33.92
CA HIS A 33 -4.28 -16.87 -34.74
C HIS A 33 -3.36 -17.66 -35.69
N ASP A 34 -3.59 -18.97 -35.85
CA ASP A 34 -2.77 -19.87 -36.69
C ASP A 34 -1.28 -19.82 -36.32
N ILE A 35 -0.99 -19.67 -35.02
CA ILE A 35 0.36 -19.68 -34.46
C ILE A 35 0.70 -21.11 -34.10
N VAL A 36 1.86 -21.58 -34.59
CA VAL A 36 2.36 -22.93 -34.27
C VAL A 36 2.50 -23.10 -32.77
N GLU A 37 1.84 -24.12 -32.26
CA GLU A 37 1.85 -24.47 -30.84
C GLU A 37 3.26 -24.85 -30.37
N LEU A 38 3.58 -24.43 -29.15
CA LEU A 38 4.89 -24.65 -28.56
C LEU A 38 4.92 -25.99 -27.80
N ASP A 39 5.77 -26.93 -28.23
CA ASP A 39 6.04 -28.15 -27.45
C ASP A 39 6.82 -27.80 -26.17
N MET A 40 6.17 -27.99 -25.02
CA MET A 40 6.67 -27.64 -23.70
C MET A 40 7.73 -28.62 -23.15
N GLU A 41 7.78 -29.85 -23.67
CA GLU A 41 8.76 -30.86 -23.26
C GLU A 41 10.07 -30.76 -24.04
N GLU A 42 10.09 -29.97 -25.12
CA GLU A 42 11.31 -29.69 -25.86
C GLU A 42 12.36 -28.98 -24.98
N ALA A 43 13.63 -29.26 -25.23
CA ALA A 43 14.74 -28.56 -24.62
C ALA A 43 14.67 -27.05 -24.91
N TYR A 44 14.85 -26.25 -23.87
CA TYR A 44 14.91 -24.80 -24.00
C TYR A 44 16.27 -24.36 -24.54
N VAL A 45 16.27 -23.58 -25.62
CA VAL A 45 17.47 -22.97 -26.19
C VAL A 45 17.45 -21.47 -25.95
N ASN A 46 18.44 -20.97 -25.21
CA ASN A 46 18.56 -19.53 -24.96
C ASN A 46 18.88 -18.79 -26.28
N PRO A 47 18.02 -17.87 -26.75
CA PRO A 47 18.24 -17.17 -28.02
C PRO A 47 19.50 -16.32 -28.03
N LYS A 48 19.90 -15.77 -26.88
CA LYS A 48 21.10 -14.93 -26.70
C LYS A 48 22.38 -15.75 -26.61
N LYS A 49 22.28 -17.02 -26.22
CA LYS A 49 23.41 -17.94 -26.04
C LYS A 49 23.09 -19.31 -26.62
N ARG A 50 22.84 -19.38 -27.93
CA ARG A 50 22.39 -20.61 -28.62
C ARG A 50 23.31 -21.83 -28.46
N ARG A 51 24.60 -21.60 -28.20
CA ARG A 51 25.59 -22.68 -27.97
C ARG A 51 25.58 -23.21 -26.53
N GLN A 52 24.90 -22.52 -25.61
CA GLN A 52 24.79 -22.95 -24.23
C GLN A 52 23.69 -24.00 -24.11
N VAL A 53 24.08 -25.20 -23.68
CA VAL A 53 23.12 -26.23 -23.28
C VAL A 53 22.67 -25.89 -21.87
N THR A 54 21.39 -25.58 -21.71
CA THR A 54 20.77 -25.25 -20.42
C THR A 54 20.35 -26.52 -19.66
N GLY A 55 20.03 -27.60 -20.39
CA GLY A 55 19.57 -28.87 -19.81
C GLY A 55 18.16 -28.81 -19.22
N ILE A 56 17.41 -27.73 -19.44
CA ILE A 56 16.04 -27.53 -18.97
C ILE A 56 15.05 -27.61 -20.13
N THR A 57 13.80 -27.96 -19.83
CA THR A 57 12.70 -27.94 -20.80
C THR A 57 12.15 -26.52 -20.96
N LYS A 58 11.41 -26.27 -22.05
CA LYS A 58 10.68 -25.01 -22.21
C LYS A 58 9.64 -24.81 -21.11
N LYS A 59 8.97 -25.88 -20.66
CA LYS A 59 8.07 -25.84 -19.49
C LYS A 59 8.78 -25.24 -18.28
N HIS A 60 9.95 -25.75 -17.94
CA HIS A 60 10.72 -25.23 -16.81
C HIS A 60 11.04 -23.74 -16.99
N HIS A 61 11.54 -23.35 -18.17
CA HIS A 61 11.90 -21.97 -18.40
C HIS A 61 10.70 -21.02 -18.26
N TYR A 62 9.56 -21.33 -18.87
CA TYR A 62 8.41 -20.43 -18.84
C TYR A 62 7.66 -20.47 -17.51
N GLN A 63 7.51 -21.63 -16.88
CA GLN A 63 6.80 -21.75 -15.60
C GLN A 63 7.67 -21.30 -14.42
N VAL A 64 8.92 -21.74 -14.38
CA VAL A 64 9.79 -21.53 -13.21
C VAL A 64 10.62 -20.25 -13.37
N ASP A 65 11.25 -20.01 -14.52
CA ASP A 65 12.12 -18.83 -14.66
C ASP A 65 11.36 -17.57 -15.08
N CYS A 66 10.17 -17.68 -15.69
CA CYS A 66 9.43 -16.50 -16.18
C CYS A 66 8.20 -16.21 -15.32
N PHE A 67 7.29 -17.18 -15.21
CA PHE A 67 6.01 -16.98 -14.53
C PHE A 67 6.21 -16.74 -13.03
N ASN A 68 6.97 -17.60 -12.35
CA ASN A 68 7.28 -17.39 -10.94
C ASN A 68 8.06 -16.10 -10.69
N ASP A 69 9.03 -15.74 -11.55
CA ASP A 69 9.77 -14.48 -11.44
C ASP A 69 8.84 -13.26 -11.45
N VAL A 70 7.79 -13.27 -12.28
CA VAL A 70 6.77 -12.22 -12.29
C VAL A 70 6.02 -12.15 -10.97
N PHE A 71 5.63 -13.29 -10.39
CA PHE A 71 4.96 -13.31 -9.08
C PHE A 71 5.88 -12.86 -7.95
N ASP A 72 7.12 -13.30 -7.95
CA ASP A 72 8.11 -12.90 -6.95
C ASP A 72 8.35 -11.39 -7.02
N TRP A 73 8.41 -10.82 -8.23
CA TRP A 73 8.46 -9.38 -8.43
C TRP A 73 7.20 -8.67 -7.93
N LEU A 74 5.99 -9.17 -8.23
CA LEU A 74 4.73 -8.58 -7.77
C LEU A 74 4.62 -8.57 -6.24
N VAL A 75 5.00 -9.67 -5.59
CA VAL A 75 5.00 -9.78 -4.12
C VAL A 75 6.04 -8.83 -3.52
N GLN A 76 7.24 -8.77 -4.09
CA GLN A 76 8.27 -7.84 -3.63
C GLN A 76 7.82 -6.38 -3.76
N GLU A 77 7.21 -6.01 -4.88
CA GLU A 77 6.72 -4.65 -5.11
C GLU A 77 5.58 -4.31 -4.14
N LEU A 78 4.69 -5.26 -3.87
CA LEU A 78 3.64 -5.10 -2.86
C LEU A 78 4.26 -4.82 -1.47
N ASP A 79 5.32 -5.55 -1.11
CA ASP A 79 6.00 -5.42 0.18
C ASP A 79 6.77 -4.11 0.30
N ASN A 80 7.37 -3.64 -0.80
CA ASN A 80 8.04 -2.34 -0.86
C ASN A 80 7.05 -1.20 -0.68
N ARG A 81 5.87 -1.27 -1.32
CA ARG A 81 4.83 -0.22 -1.24
C ARG A 81 4.10 -0.22 0.09
N PHE A 82 3.89 -1.38 0.69
CA PHE A 82 3.21 -1.55 1.97
C PHE A 82 4.18 -2.03 3.04
N SER A 83 5.36 -1.40 3.10
CA SER A 83 6.32 -1.59 4.18
C SER A 83 5.69 -1.24 5.53
N GLU A 84 6.28 -1.75 6.62
CA GLU A 84 5.81 -1.47 7.98
C GLU A 84 5.62 0.05 8.20
N THR A 85 6.59 0.87 7.80
CA THR A 85 6.51 2.33 7.87
C THR A 85 5.36 2.90 7.06
N SER A 86 5.19 2.49 5.79
CA SER A 86 4.11 2.97 4.92
C SER A 86 2.74 2.61 5.47
N THR A 87 2.66 1.46 6.11
CA THR A 87 1.41 0.97 6.69
C THR A 87 1.07 1.63 8.02
N ASN A 88 2.07 1.87 8.85
CA ASN A 88 1.93 2.67 10.06
C ASN A 88 1.57 4.10 9.71
N LEU A 89 2.16 4.68 8.65
CA LEU A 89 1.76 6.00 8.13
C LEU A 89 0.28 6.06 7.79
N LEU A 90 -0.28 5.05 7.11
CA LEU A 90 -1.71 4.98 6.80
C LEU A 90 -2.57 4.91 8.07
N VAL A 91 -2.16 4.11 9.05
CA VAL A 91 -2.85 3.99 10.35
C VAL A 91 -2.77 5.31 11.13
N TRP A 92 -1.62 5.97 11.13
CA TRP A 92 -1.44 7.25 11.81
C TRP A 92 -2.16 8.40 11.10
N SER A 93 -2.22 8.37 9.77
CA SER A 93 -2.99 9.34 8.98
C SER A 93 -4.49 9.22 9.21
N GLU A 94 -4.99 8.02 9.57
CA GLU A 94 -6.39 7.84 9.97
C GLU A 94 -6.75 8.67 11.21
N ALA A 95 -5.79 8.93 12.11
CA ALA A 95 -6.00 9.76 13.29
C ALA A 95 -6.32 11.24 12.98
N LEU A 96 -6.03 11.70 11.76
CA LEU A 96 -6.44 13.03 11.29
C LEU A 96 -7.95 13.10 11.01
N SER A 97 -8.63 11.96 10.88
CA SER A 97 -10.06 11.90 10.63
C SER A 97 -10.83 12.43 11.85
N PRO A 98 -11.76 13.41 11.66
CA PRO A 98 -12.60 13.93 12.74
C PRO A 98 -13.72 12.98 13.16
N ARG A 99 -13.86 11.83 12.48
CA ARG A 99 -14.89 10.85 12.77
C ARG A 99 -14.81 10.41 14.23
N ASP A 100 -15.97 10.28 14.86
CA ASP A 100 -16.12 9.87 16.26
C ASP A 100 -15.38 10.80 17.26
N SER A 101 -15.33 12.11 16.95
CA SER A 101 -14.81 13.17 17.84
C SER A 101 -13.37 12.91 18.32
N PHE A 102 -12.51 12.40 17.44
CA PHE A 102 -11.11 12.09 17.73
C PHE A 102 -10.95 11.21 18.98
N HIS A 103 -11.21 9.90 18.90
CA HIS A 103 -10.97 8.94 20.00
C HIS A 103 -9.52 8.97 20.53
N ASP A 104 -9.27 8.45 21.74
CA ASP A 104 -7.96 8.54 22.42
C ASP A 104 -6.82 7.87 21.63
N SER A 105 -7.13 6.91 20.76
CA SER A 105 -6.19 6.34 19.78
C SER A 105 -5.56 7.39 18.87
N ASN A 106 -6.21 8.54 18.67
CA ASN A 106 -5.79 9.53 17.69
C ASN A 106 -4.62 10.38 18.20
N LEU A 107 -4.49 10.65 19.50
CA LEU A 107 -3.38 11.46 20.02
C LEU A 107 -2.03 10.74 19.85
N GLU A 108 -1.92 9.50 20.33
CA GLU A 108 -0.69 8.70 20.22
C GLU A 108 -0.29 8.46 18.75
N ASN A 109 -1.28 8.25 17.89
CA ASN A 109 -1.07 8.09 16.46
C ASN A 109 -0.59 9.39 15.78
N LEU A 110 -1.15 10.55 16.13
CA LEU A 110 -0.69 11.85 15.63
C LEU A 110 0.73 12.19 16.11
N MET A 111 1.05 11.86 17.37
CA MET A 111 2.41 12.01 17.89
C MET A 111 3.40 11.07 17.19
N SER A 112 2.98 9.85 16.87
CA SER A 112 3.78 8.90 16.09
C SER A 112 4.00 9.38 14.65
N LEU A 113 2.98 10.02 14.05
CA LEU A 113 3.11 10.68 12.75
C LEU A 113 4.16 11.79 12.80
N ALA A 114 4.08 12.71 13.77
CA ALA A 114 5.04 13.80 13.90
C ALA A 114 6.49 13.30 14.08
N LYS A 115 6.69 12.21 14.82
CA LYS A 115 8.00 11.57 15.01
C LYS A 115 8.60 10.99 13.73
N LEU A 116 7.81 10.63 12.72
CA LEU A 116 8.36 10.24 11.42
C LEU A 116 9.09 11.41 10.74
N TYR A 117 8.56 12.61 10.91
CA TYR A 117 9.09 13.87 10.37
C TYR A 117 10.13 14.48 11.32
N HIS A 118 11.08 13.67 11.78
CA HIS A 118 12.15 14.07 12.71
C HIS A 118 13.05 15.21 12.22
N GLN A 119 12.98 15.57 10.93
CA GLN A 119 13.67 16.73 10.36
C GLN A 119 12.89 18.03 10.54
N ASP A 120 11.57 17.93 10.74
CA ASP A 120 10.65 19.06 10.82
C ASP A 120 10.30 19.43 12.28
N PHE A 121 10.63 18.55 13.25
CA PHE A 121 10.35 18.77 14.67
C PHE A 121 11.57 18.44 15.54
N ASP A 122 11.94 19.37 16.41
CA ASP A 122 12.84 19.09 17.54
C ASP A 122 12.10 18.51 18.76
N SER A 123 12.84 18.11 19.79
CA SER A 123 12.25 17.49 20.99
C SER A 123 11.39 18.44 21.84
N GLY A 124 11.66 19.74 21.79
CA GLY A 124 10.85 20.78 22.43
C GLY A 124 9.55 20.99 21.66
N GLU A 125 9.64 21.12 20.34
CA GLU A 125 8.50 21.28 19.44
C GLU A 125 7.54 20.09 19.51
N LEU A 126 8.05 18.85 19.63
CA LEU A 126 7.20 17.68 19.87
C LEU A 126 6.46 17.74 21.23
N SER A 127 7.08 18.29 22.27
CA SER A 127 6.45 18.43 23.59
C SER A 127 5.36 19.48 23.59
N ASP A 128 5.56 20.57 22.86
CA ASP A 128 4.55 21.61 22.68
C ASP A 128 3.42 21.14 21.77
N LEU A 129 3.73 20.40 20.70
CA LEU A 129 2.74 19.76 19.85
C LEU A 129 1.84 18.77 20.61
N ASP A 130 2.37 17.96 21.53
CA ASP A 130 1.55 17.07 22.38
C ASP A 130 0.51 17.86 23.20
N LYS A 131 0.93 18.97 23.81
CA LYS A 131 0.01 19.83 24.58
C LYS A 131 -1.04 20.47 23.68
N ASP A 132 -0.62 21.01 22.53
CA ASP A 132 -1.51 21.68 21.59
C ASP A 132 -2.54 20.71 20.99
N LEU A 133 -2.12 19.48 20.68
CA LEU A 133 -3.02 18.44 20.20
C LEU A 133 -4.03 18.01 21.28
N ARG A 134 -3.62 17.90 22.54
CA ARG A 134 -4.54 17.59 23.65
C ARG A 134 -5.60 18.66 23.84
N LEU A 135 -5.20 19.93 23.83
CA LEU A 135 -6.12 21.07 23.92
C LEU A 135 -7.07 21.06 22.73
N TYR A 136 -6.54 20.88 21.52
CA TYR A 136 -7.34 20.82 20.31
C TYR A 136 -8.37 19.69 20.33
N ILE A 137 -7.99 18.48 20.73
CA ILE A 137 -8.91 17.35 20.82
C ILE A 137 -9.99 17.62 21.88
N ALA A 138 -9.63 18.22 23.02
CA ALA A 138 -10.59 18.60 24.06
C ALA A 138 -11.61 19.65 23.55
N ASP A 139 -11.14 20.67 22.82
CA ASP A 139 -12.00 21.69 22.22
C ASP A 139 -12.97 21.08 21.18
N VAL A 140 -12.47 20.20 20.30
CA VAL A 140 -13.32 19.53 19.30
C VAL A 140 -14.33 18.59 19.93
N ARG A 141 -13.98 17.91 21.02
CA ARG A 141 -14.88 17.01 21.75
C ARG A 141 -15.98 17.75 22.53
N THR A 142 -15.71 18.96 22.98
CA THR A 142 -16.66 19.76 23.77
C THR A 142 -17.63 20.56 22.90
N ASP A 143 -17.28 20.82 21.65
CA ASP A 143 -18.15 21.50 20.70
C ASP A 143 -18.96 20.48 19.86
N ASP A 144 -20.23 20.28 20.24
CA ASP A 144 -21.20 19.42 19.55
C ASP A 144 -21.32 19.71 18.06
N SER A 145 -20.92 20.90 17.60
CA SER A 145 -20.96 21.25 16.20
C SER A 145 -19.95 20.43 15.37
N PHE A 146 -18.93 19.82 15.98
CA PHE A 146 -17.96 18.94 15.30
C PHE A 146 -18.36 17.45 15.28
N SER A 147 -19.40 17.06 16.03
CA SER A 147 -19.82 15.66 16.19
C SER A 147 -20.23 14.92 14.91
N ASN A 148 -20.64 15.65 13.86
CA ASN A 148 -21.15 15.09 12.61
C ASN A 148 -20.19 15.25 11.41
N LEU A 149 -18.92 15.58 11.65
CA LEU A 149 -17.95 15.74 10.57
C LEU A 149 -17.43 14.38 10.12
N ALA A 150 -17.58 14.08 8.83
CA ALA A 150 -17.17 12.81 8.25
C ALA A 150 -15.79 12.89 7.59
N THR A 151 -15.31 14.10 7.28
CA THR A 151 -14.09 14.32 6.49
C THR A 151 -13.20 15.44 7.05
N ILE A 152 -11.89 15.34 6.82
CA ILE A 152 -10.89 16.38 7.11
C ILE A 152 -11.22 17.70 6.41
N THR A 153 -11.82 17.63 5.21
CA THR A 153 -12.23 18.81 4.45
C THR A 153 -13.33 19.60 5.17
N GLU A 154 -14.32 18.92 5.75
CA GLU A 154 -15.40 19.57 6.49
C GLU A 154 -14.87 20.20 7.78
N LEU A 155 -13.97 19.49 8.48
CA LEU A 155 -13.25 20.00 9.65
C LEU A 155 -12.48 21.29 9.31
N SER A 156 -11.70 21.28 8.23
CA SER A 156 -10.93 22.44 7.77
C SER A 156 -11.83 23.62 7.43
N LYS A 157 -12.91 23.39 6.67
CA LYS A 157 -13.90 24.43 6.33
C LYS A 157 -14.56 25.02 7.57
N LYS A 158 -14.88 24.17 8.56
CA LYS A 158 -15.55 24.60 9.78
C LYS A 158 -14.64 25.45 10.65
N ARG A 159 -13.38 25.06 10.82
CA ARG A 159 -12.38 25.83 11.56
C ARG A 159 -12.07 27.18 10.92
N CYS A 160 -11.97 27.24 9.58
CA CYS A 160 -11.80 28.51 8.87
C CYS A 160 -12.97 29.49 9.11
N ARG A 161 -14.19 28.98 9.28
CA ARG A 161 -15.38 29.82 9.53
C ARG A 161 -15.45 30.36 10.97
N LEU A 162 -14.84 29.66 11.93
CA LEU A 162 -14.84 30.03 13.35
C LEU A 162 -13.71 31.02 13.72
N GLY A 163 -12.93 31.49 12.75
CA GLY A 163 -11.89 32.52 12.97
C GLY A 163 -10.66 32.04 13.76
N GLY A 164 -10.50 30.73 13.95
CA GLY A 164 -9.36 30.15 14.67
C GLY A 164 -8.05 30.31 13.89
N THR A 165 -7.04 30.88 14.53
CA THR A 165 -5.68 31.06 14.01
C THR A 165 -5.09 29.72 13.58
N MET A 166 -4.49 29.71 12.39
CA MET A 166 -3.66 28.70 11.72
C MET A 166 -3.92 27.21 11.99
N CYS A 167 -4.26 26.53 10.90
CA CYS A 167 -4.34 25.10 10.76
C CYS A 167 -3.09 24.37 11.29
N ILE A 168 -3.24 23.64 12.39
CA ILE A 168 -2.37 22.48 12.70
C ILE A 168 -2.38 21.50 11.50
N LEU A 169 -3.47 21.48 10.71
CA LEU A 169 -3.59 20.76 9.44
C LEU A 169 -2.79 21.36 8.26
N CYS A 170 -2.34 22.62 8.32
CA CYS A 170 -1.45 23.18 7.29
C CYS A 170 0.00 22.76 7.50
N PHE A 171 0.39 22.41 8.74
CA PHE A 171 1.77 22.00 9.03
C PHE A 171 2.06 20.53 8.66
N ILE A 172 1.07 19.64 8.72
CA ILE A 172 1.25 18.22 8.34
C ILE A 172 1.17 18.04 6.80
N GLY A 173 0.79 19.09 6.06
CA GLY A 173 0.52 19.04 4.62
C GLY A 173 1.44 19.90 3.74
N CYS A 174 2.53 20.46 4.26
CA CYS A 174 3.54 21.18 3.48
C CYS A 174 4.88 20.44 3.51
#